data_AF-A0AAW6XNV9-F1
#
_entry.id   AF-A0AAW6XNV9-F1
#
_cell.length_a   1.000
_cell.length_b   1.000
_cell.length_c   1.000
_cell.angle_alpha   90.00
_cell.angle_beta   90.00
_cell.angle_gamma   90.00
#
_symmetry.space_group_name_H-M   'P 1'
#
loop_
_entity.id
_entity.type
_entity.pdbx_description
1 polymer ?
#
loop_
_entity_poly.entity_id
_entity_poly.type
_entity_poly.pdbx_seq_one_letter_code
_entity_poly.pdbx_strand_id
1 'polypeptide(L)'
;MPNELLRNQSKLGLSNTELVLVIHLISFLHNADARVFPSIKHLSERMSQDRRTIQRTLGKLVEQDLLRVKVRSTGKQDKGLTNVYDLTPLMLKLINLQVPSLKIPTEQHT
;
A
#
# COMPACT_ATOMS: atom_id res chain seq x y z
N MET A 1 -11.06 0.90 5.66
CA MET A 1 -9.71 1.11 5.10
C MET A 1 -9.64 1.29 3.57
N PRO A 2 -10.55 0.77 2.71
CA PRO A 2 -10.54 1.16 1.28
C PRO A 2 -11.17 2.55 1.00
N ASN A 3 -12.25 2.89 1.71
CA ASN A 3 -13.02 4.11 1.43
C ASN A 3 -12.23 5.41 1.68
N GLU A 4 -11.30 5.40 2.65
CA GLU A 4 -10.44 6.57 2.93
C GLU A 4 -9.40 6.81 1.83
N LEU A 5 -8.89 5.74 1.21
CA LEU A 5 -8.00 5.85 0.06
C LEU A 5 -8.72 6.43 -1.14
N LEU A 6 -9.96 5.98 -1.39
CA LEU A 6 -10.79 6.53 -2.46
C LEU A 6 -11.10 8.01 -2.26
N ARG A 7 -11.52 8.39 -1.04
CA ARG A 7 -11.83 9.79 -0.71
C ARG A 7 -10.63 10.72 -0.83
N ASN A 8 -9.45 10.24 -0.47
CA ASN A 8 -8.24 11.05 -0.40
C ASN A 8 -7.25 10.79 -1.55
N GLN A 9 -7.65 10.04 -2.58
CA GLN A 9 -6.78 9.63 -3.70
C GLN A 9 -6.01 10.83 -4.29
N SER A 10 -6.74 11.88 -4.66
CA SER A 10 -6.14 13.10 -5.24
C SER A 10 -5.20 13.82 -4.26
N LYS A 11 -5.57 13.90 -2.98
CA LYS A 11 -4.74 14.51 -1.93
C LYS A 11 -3.46 13.73 -1.65
N LEU A 12 -3.49 12.42 -1.85
CA LEU A 12 -2.34 11.52 -1.75
C LEU A 12 -1.48 11.51 -3.02
N GLY A 13 -1.92 12.17 -4.10
CA GLY A 13 -1.22 12.16 -5.38
C GLY A 13 -1.24 10.81 -6.10
N LEU A 14 -2.20 9.94 -5.76
CA LEU A 14 -2.31 8.60 -6.34
C LEU A 14 -3.01 8.61 -7.69
N SER A 15 -2.38 8.05 -8.72
CA SER A 15 -3.07 7.66 -9.95
C SER A 15 -4.00 6.46 -9.72
N ASN A 16 -4.91 6.22 -10.67
CA ASN A 16 -5.85 5.10 -10.58
C ASN A 16 -5.12 3.74 -10.49
N THR A 17 -4.03 3.59 -11.24
CA THR A 17 -3.22 2.36 -11.21
C THR A 17 -2.52 2.15 -9.86
N GLU A 18 -1.98 3.22 -9.29
CA GLU A 18 -1.31 3.18 -7.98
C GLU A 18 -2.32 2.87 -6.86
N LEU A 19 -3.50 3.48 -6.91
CA LEU A 19 -4.61 3.19 -5.99
C LEU A 19 -5.02 1.71 -6.03
N VAL A 20 -5.23 1.14 -7.22
CA VAL A 20 -5.62 -0.27 -7.37
C VAL A 20 -4.52 -1.20 -6.85
N LEU A 21 -3.25 -0.89 -7.13
CA LEU A 21 -2.12 -1.66 -6.60
C LEU A 21 -2.09 -1.64 -5.07
N VAL A 22 -2.28 -0.46 -4.45
CA VAL A 22 -2.34 -0.32 -2.98
C VAL A 22 -3.49 -1.14 -2.40
N ILE A 23 -4.68 -1.11 -3.02
CA ILE A 23 -5.83 -1.92 -2.58
C ILE A 23 -5.50 -3.40 -2.61
N HIS A 24 -4.83 -3.88 -3.66
CA HIS A 24 -4.36 -5.26 -3.72
C HIS A 24 -3.39 -5.58 -2.59
N LEU A 25 -2.38 -4.75 -2.33
CA LEU A 25 -1.44 -4.94 -1.23
C LEU A 25 -2.15 -5.02 0.14
N ILE A 26 -3.12 -4.14 0.40
CA ILE A 26 -3.93 -4.17 1.63
C ILE A 26 -4.73 -5.47 1.73
N SER A 27 -5.29 -5.95 0.62
CA SER A 27 -6.04 -7.22 0.64
C SER A 27 -5.17 -8.41 1.06
N PHE A 28 -3.88 -8.41 0.74
CA PHE A 28 -2.94 -9.43 1.21
C PHE A 28 -2.59 -9.28 2.69
N LEU A 29 -2.46 -8.06 3.21
CA LEU A 29 -2.18 -7.81 4.63
C LEU A 29 -3.30 -8.27 5.57
N HIS A 30 -4.56 -8.21 5.12
CA HIS A 30 -5.71 -8.59 5.93
C HIS A 30 -5.93 -10.11 6.02
N ASN A 31 -5.24 -10.91 5.21
CA ASN A 31 -5.34 -12.37 5.29
C ASN A 31 -4.40 -12.88 6.39
N ALA A 32 -4.96 -13.32 7.53
CA ALA A 32 -4.19 -13.77 8.70
C ALA A 32 -3.22 -14.94 8.40
N ASP A 33 -3.48 -15.73 7.35
CA ASP A 33 -2.62 -16.81 6.89
C ASP A 33 -1.51 -16.35 5.92
N ALA A 34 -1.57 -15.11 5.41
CA ALA A 34 -0.65 -14.58 4.41
C ALA A 34 0.65 -14.08 5.06
N ARG A 35 1.42 -15.01 5.65
CA ARG A 35 2.85 -14.79 5.95
C ARG A 35 3.70 -14.56 4.68
N VAL A 36 3.08 -14.66 3.51
CA VAL A 36 3.67 -14.53 2.18
C VAL A 36 3.11 -13.28 1.51
N PHE A 37 3.96 -12.27 1.38
CA PHE A 37 3.67 -11.10 0.56
C PHE A 37 3.59 -11.51 -0.93
N PRO A 38 2.81 -10.81 -1.77
CA PRO A 38 2.63 -11.20 -3.15
C PRO A 38 3.88 -10.93 -3.99
N SER A 39 4.26 -11.88 -4.84
CA SER A 39 5.35 -11.65 -5.80
C SER A 39 4.91 -10.66 -6.88
N ILE A 40 5.88 -10.02 -7.55
CA ILE A 40 5.60 -9.18 -8.72
C ILE A 40 4.82 -9.96 -9.79
N LYS A 41 5.13 -11.26 -9.96
CA LYS A 41 4.39 -12.14 -10.87
C LYS A 41 2.91 -12.26 -10.44
N HIS A 42 2.66 -12.54 -9.17
CA HIS A 42 1.29 -12.68 -8.67
C HIS A 42 0.48 -11.37 -8.81
N LEU A 43 1.11 -10.23 -8.52
CA LEU A 43 0.49 -8.91 -8.74
C LEU A 43 0.19 -8.65 -10.22
N SER A 44 1.12 -9.00 -11.12
CA SER A 44 0.95 -8.84 -12.56
C SER A 44 -0.24 -9.65 -13.10
N GLU A 45 -0.38 -10.89 -12.64
CA GLU A 45 -1.49 -11.77 -13.01
C GLU A 45 -2.83 -11.25 -12.47
N ARG A 46 -2.86 -10.82 -11.20
CA ARG A 46 -4.10 -10.35 -10.55
C ARG A 46 -4.60 -9.02 -11.11
N MET A 47 -3.69 -8.14 -11.55
CA MET A 47 -4.02 -6.84 -12.13
C MET A 47 -4.13 -6.86 -13.66
N SER A 48 -3.87 -7.99 -14.31
CA SER A 48 -3.75 -8.09 -15.77
C SER A 48 -2.82 -7.01 -16.36
N GLN A 49 -1.69 -6.75 -15.70
CA GLN A 49 -0.69 -5.78 -16.13
C GLN A 49 0.65 -6.46 -16.29
N ASP A 50 1.51 -5.92 -17.16
CA ASP A 50 2.86 -6.45 -17.30
C ASP A 50 3.71 -6.20 -16.04
N ARG A 51 4.72 -7.05 -15.82
CA ARG A 51 5.59 -6.98 -14.63
C ARG A 51 6.36 -5.66 -14.52
N ARG A 52 6.79 -5.07 -15.64
CA ARG A 52 7.49 -3.77 -15.68
C ARG A 52 6.56 -2.65 -15.25
N THR A 53 5.28 -2.70 -15.64
CA THR A 53 4.28 -1.76 -15.13
C THR A 53 4.10 -1.89 -13.64
N ILE A 54 3.96 -3.11 -13.09
CA ILE A 54 3.89 -3.30 -11.63
C ILE A 54 5.14 -2.76 -10.92
N GLN A 55 6.33 -3.08 -11.41
CA GLN A 55 7.60 -2.59 -10.84
C GLN A 55 7.69 -1.06 -10.86
N ARG A 56 7.33 -0.44 -11.98
CA ARG A 56 7.31 1.02 -12.12
C ARG A 56 6.33 1.66 -11.14
N THR A 57 5.11 1.11 -11.03
CA THR A 57 4.09 1.61 -10.10
C THR A 57 4.55 1.47 -8.65
N LEU A 58 5.19 0.34 -8.28
CA LEU A 58 5.82 0.18 -6.96
C LEU A 58 6.91 1.23 -6.73
N GLY A 59 7.76 1.48 -7.72
CA GLY A 59 8.82 2.50 -7.66
C GLY A 59 8.25 3.89 -7.39
N LYS A 60 7.20 4.28 -8.11
CA LYS A 60 6.51 5.56 -7.88
C LYS A 60 5.92 5.68 -6.48
N LEU A 61 5.28 4.62 -5.98
CA LEU A 61 4.74 4.61 -4.61
C LEU A 61 5.86 4.78 -3.55
N VAL A 62 7.06 4.25 -3.81
CA VAL A 62 8.24 4.47 -2.96
C VAL A 62 8.73 5.90 -3.07
N GLU A 63 8.86 6.45 -4.28
CA GLU A 63 9.24 7.85 -4.52
C GLU A 63 8.28 8.85 -3.86
N GLN A 64 6.98 8.52 -3.82
CA GLN A 64 5.94 9.32 -3.17
C GLN A 64 5.90 9.15 -1.64
N ASP A 65 6.79 8.34 -1.06
CA ASP A 65 6.79 7.97 0.36
C ASP A 65 5.43 7.41 0.83
N LEU A 66 4.80 6.60 -0.02
CA LEU A 66 3.55 5.89 0.28
C LEU A 66 3.79 4.40 0.56
N LEU A 67 4.95 3.88 0.14
CA LEU A 67 5.29 2.47 0.26
C LEU A 67 6.78 2.31 0.58
N ARG A 68 7.12 1.32 1.40
CA ARG A 68 8.49 0.82 1.54
C ARG A 68 8.54 -0.63 1.06
N VAL A 69 9.55 -0.94 0.25
CA VAL A 69 9.76 -2.30 -0.26
C VAL A 69 11.07 -2.83 0.30
N LYS A 70 11.01 -3.94 1.04
CA LYS A 70 12.20 -4.67 1.49
C LYS A 70 12.37 -5.92 0.64
N VAL A 71 13.44 -5.97 -0.14
CA VAL A 71 13.82 -7.17 -0.88
C VAL A 71 14.45 -8.15 0.09
N ARG A 72 13.78 -9.28 0.34
CA ARG A 72 14.38 -10.41 1.03
C ARG A 72 15.16 -11.22 -0.01
N SER A 73 16.43 -10.88 -0.24
CA SER A 73 17.32 -11.73 -1.03
C SER A 73 18.70 -11.67 -0.41
N THR A 74 19.11 -12.78 0.21
CA THR A 74 20.43 -12.93 0.81
C THR A 74 21.08 -14.24 0.33
N GLY A 75 21.18 -14.43 -0.99
CA GLY A 75 22.13 -15.38 -1.58
C GLY A 75 21.53 -16.56 -2.35
N LYS A 76 22.43 -17.36 -2.96
CA LYS A 76 22.15 -18.44 -3.94
C LYS A 76 21.22 -19.56 -3.46
N GLN A 77 20.89 -19.63 -2.16
CA GLN A 77 20.02 -20.66 -1.57
C GLN A 77 18.57 -20.18 -1.32
N ASP A 78 18.28 -18.88 -1.44
CA ASP A 78 16.98 -18.28 -1.10
C ASP A 78 15.99 -18.25 -2.28
N LYS A 79 15.86 -19.35 -3.01
CA LYS A 79 14.83 -19.49 -4.05
C LYS A 79 13.44 -19.51 -3.39
N GLY A 80 12.79 -18.34 -3.33
CA GLY A 80 11.40 -18.21 -2.88
C GLY A 80 11.11 -17.02 -1.96
N LEU A 81 12.12 -16.26 -1.55
CA LEU A 81 11.88 -15.08 -0.74
C LEU A 81 11.20 -13.98 -1.58
N THR A 82 10.04 -13.54 -1.11
CA THR A 82 9.22 -12.52 -1.78
C THR A 82 9.42 -11.15 -1.15
N ASN A 83 9.29 -10.09 -1.95
CA ASN A 83 9.31 -8.70 -1.48
C ASN A 83 8.35 -8.49 -0.31
N VAL A 84 8.80 -7.81 0.73
CA VAL A 84 7.96 -7.34 1.83
C VAL A 84 7.52 -5.92 1.55
N TYR A 85 6.22 -5.67 1.64
CA TYR A 85 5.62 -4.35 1.42
C TYR A 85 5.17 -3.76 2.74
N ASP A 86 5.66 -2.58 3.06
CA ASP A 86 5.33 -1.82 4.27
C ASP A 86 4.54 -0.57 3.88
N LEU A 87 3.27 -0.55 4.29
CA LEU A 87 2.30 0.53 4.05
C LEU A 87 2.21 1.52 5.22
N THR A 88 3.06 1.42 6.25
CA THR A 88 3.08 2.39 7.35
C THR A 88 3.19 3.85 6.88
N PRO A 89 3.99 4.22 5.85
CA PRO A 89 4.04 5.60 5.35
C PRO A 89 2.69 6.11 4.85
N LEU A 90 1.99 5.33 4.03
CA LEU A 90 0.64 5.65 3.57
C LEU A 90 -0.34 5.85 4.72
N MET A 91 -0.30 4.95 5.71
CA MET A 91 -1.15 5.03 6.90
C MET A 91 -0.93 6.34 7.67
N LEU A 92 0.32 6.75 7.87
CA LEU A 92 0.67 8.01 8.52
C LEU A 92 0.16 9.21 7.74
N LYS A 93 0.28 9.22 6.40
CA LYS A 93 -0.26 10.31 5.58
C LYS A 93 -1.78 10.40 5.66
N LEU A 94 -2.48 9.27 5.65
CA LEU A 94 -3.94 9.23 5.84
C LEU A 94 -4.35 9.80 7.21
N ILE A 95 -3.67 9.40 8.28
CA ILE A 95 -3.92 9.94 9.63
C ILE A 95 -3.73 11.47 9.62
N ASN A 96 -2.63 11.97 9.05
CA ASN A 96 -2.38 13.41 8.98
C ASN A 96 -3.44 14.19 8.18
N LEU A 97 -4.05 13.57 7.17
CA LEU A 97 -5.18 14.16 6.44
C LEU A 97 -6.49 14.16 7.24
N GLN A 98 -6.64 13.22 8.19
CA GLN A 98 -7.82 13.11 9.06
C GLN A 98 -7.70 13.93 10.34
N VAL A 99 -6.50 14.21 10.85
CA VAL A 99 -6.27 15.00 12.07
C VAL A 99 -7.00 16.36 12.05
N PRO A 100 -7.01 17.14 10.95
CA PRO A 100 -7.82 18.37 10.86
C PRO A 100 -9.34 18.14 10.96
N SER A 101 -9.81 16.93 10.68
CA SER A 101 -11.23 16.53 10.68
C SER A 101 -11.68 15.80 11.95
N LEU A 102 -10.73 15.42 12.83
CA LEU A 102 -11.03 14.94 14.18
C LEU A 102 -11.47 16.14 15.02
N LYS A 103 -12.73 16.56 14.85
CA LYS A 103 -13.37 17.44 15.83
C LYS A 103 -13.30 16.73 17.18
N ILE A 104 -12.58 17.32 18.12
CA ILE A 104 -12.70 16.98 19.54
C ILE A 104 -14.20 17.11 19.84
N PRO A 105 -14.88 16.06 20.34
CA PRO A 105 -16.27 16.20 20.76
C PRO A 105 -16.30 17.31 21.79
N THR A 106 -16.90 18.45 21.42
CA THR A 106 -17.23 19.50 22.38
C THR A 106 -18.22 18.85 23.33
N GLU A 107 -17.76 18.45 24.51
CA GLU A 107 -18.63 18.00 25.58
C GLU A 107 -19.55 19.17 25.93
N GLN A 108 -20.75 19.17 25.37
CA GLN A 108 -21.86 19.95 25.90
C GLN A 108 -22.39 19.19 27.10
N HIS A 109 -21.74 19.38 28.24
CA HIS A 109 -22.38 19.15 29.52
C HIS A 109 -23.48 20.21 29.67
N THR A 110 -24.72 19.77 29.51
CA THR A 110 -25.91 20.47 30.03
C THR A 110 -26.30 19.83 31.34
#